data_AF-A0A952WGN6-F1
#
_entry.id   AF-A0A952WGN6-F1
#
_cell.length_a   1.000
_cell.length_b   1.000
_cell.length_c   1.000
_cell.angle_alpha   90.00
_cell.angle_beta   90.00
_cell.angle_gamma   90.00
#
_symmetry.space_group_name_H-M   'P 1'
#
loop_
_entity.id
_entity.type
_entity.pdbx_description
1 polymer ?
#
loop_
_entity_poly.entity_id
_entity_poly.type
_entity_poly.pdbx_seq_one_letter_code
_entity_poly.pdbx_strand_id
1 'polypeptide(L)'
;MTLQRRLLRAMLMLLGLAALAGVSTIFVPARDFLGRIALTLIAAAIAIAIALPASSRLDRERTRPGALALLVAIVPAFVLILLAIWIGLFGGYRLEWNFAGTAGHYVLCAAAGLGALALARKPGNRFAGVLALVSSAACFALGFVAIWIDAAGIGDYETQAQLWASAWLIFWCGIITASCLYGRATNTAPWRWVGVVAAIAALAMGLWGIWEQLHDPPVWFLQAFFIAVAVGVCNILNTLAFTGFQRYVALGTMAMVLASFAFATYLNITTAGFRNTDFEEDFAARLLAASCIISVCGFLAIVIFIAANRRALVTHSGAISEIKDVRIVCPRCATKCDAHVGSSRCTGCGLLFLLQLAEPRCIKCEYNLLDLKADRCPECGTPVTESVPHTEATS
;
A
#
# COMPACT_ATOMS: atom_id res chain seq x y z
N MET A 1 19.14 -19.15 -10.59
CA MET A 1 18.10 -18.69 -11.55
C MET A 1 17.16 -19.78 -12.09
N THR A 2 17.22 -21.05 -11.63
CA THR A 2 16.36 -22.14 -12.17
C THR A 2 14.99 -22.26 -11.50
N LEU A 3 14.83 -21.82 -10.24
CA LEU A 3 13.58 -21.97 -9.47
C LEU A 3 12.48 -20.97 -9.89
N GLN A 4 12.82 -19.70 -10.10
CA GLN A 4 11.87 -18.67 -10.57
C GLN A 4 11.23 -19.04 -11.92
N ARG A 5 12.04 -19.54 -12.86
CA ARG A 5 11.56 -19.98 -14.17
C ARG A 5 10.63 -21.19 -14.07
N ARG A 6 10.89 -22.12 -13.13
CA ARG A 6 10.02 -23.28 -12.86
C ARG A 6 8.69 -22.83 -12.23
N LEU A 7 8.72 -21.91 -11.27
CA LEU A 7 7.50 -21.37 -10.64
C LEU A 7 6.65 -20.56 -11.61
N LEU A 8 7.26 -19.74 -12.47
CA LEU A 8 6.53 -18.99 -13.50
C LEU A 8 5.83 -19.94 -14.49
N ARG A 9 6.50 -21.03 -14.89
CA ARG A 9 5.89 -22.07 -15.73
C ARG A 9 4.73 -22.77 -15.01
N ALA A 10 4.89 -23.12 -13.74
CA ALA A 10 3.82 -23.72 -12.94
C ALA A 10 2.61 -22.78 -12.82
N MET A 11 2.83 -21.48 -12.59
CA MET A 11 1.78 -20.47 -12.54
C MET A 11 1.03 -20.35 -13.88
N LEU A 12 1.75 -20.29 -15.00
CA LEU A 12 1.13 -20.25 -16.34
C LEU A 12 0.35 -21.53 -16.66
N MET A 13 0.87 -22.71 -16.24
CA MET A 13 0.15 -23.97 -16.38
C MET A 13 -1.14 -23.99 -15.54
N LEU A 14 -1.09 -23.51 -14.29
CA LEU A 14 -2.28 -23.42 -13.43
C LEU A 14 -3.34 -22.47 -14.01
N LEU A 15 -2.93 -21.32 -14.56
CA LEU A 15 -3.81 -20.40 -15.27
C LEU A 15 -4.43 -21.03 -16.53
N GLY A 16 -3.64 -21.76 -17.31
CA GLY A 16 -4.12 -22.51 -18.46
C GLY A 16 -5.15 -23.58 -18.08
N LEU A 17 -4.88 -24.34 -17.01
CA LEU A 17 -5.81 -25.33 -16.46
C LEU A 17 -7.08 -24.66 -15.91
N ALA A 18 -6.97 -23.49 -15.26
CA ALA A 18 -8.11 -22.73 -14.78
C ALA A 18 -9.03 -22.29 -15.94
N ALA A 19 -8.43 -21.79 -17.02
CA ALA A 19 -9.15 -21.38 -18.22
C ALA A 19 -9.85 -22.58 -18.87
N LEU A 20 -9.18 -23.73 -18.99
CA LEU A 20 -9.78 -24.95 -19.51
C LEU A 20 -10.94 -25.43 -18.64
N ALA A 21 -10.76 -25.47 -17.32
CA ALA A 21 -11.82 -25.83 -16.38
C ALA A 21 -13.04 -24.90 -16.51
N GLY A 22 -12.82 -23.59 -16.64
CA GLY A 22 -13.87 -22.60 -16.88
C GLY A 22 -14.57 -22.73 -18.24
N VAL A 23 -13.88 -23.17 -19.29
CA VAL A 23 -14.55 -23.49 -20.57
C VAL A 23 -15.37 -24.78 -20.44
N SER A 24 -14.85 -25.78 -19.73
CA SER A 24 -15.55 -27.05 -19.51
C SER A 24 -16.86 -26.89 -18.71
N THR A 25 -17.01 -25.88 -17.86
CA THR A 25 -18.27 -25.63 -17.13
C THR A 25 -19.46 -25.35 -18.06
N ILE A 26 -19.22 -24.90 -19.30
CA ILE A 26 -20.28 -24.63 -20.28
C ILE A 26 -20.93 -25.94 -20.76
N PHE A 27 -20.12 -26.99 -20.91
CA PHE A 27 -20.52 -28.24 -21.57
C PHE A 27 -20.95 -29.35 -20.60
N VAL A 28 -20.62 -29.23 -19.31
CA VAL A 28 -20.86 -30.30 -18.32
C VAL A 28 -21.93 -29.86 -17.31
N PRO A 29 -22.94 -30.72 -17.00
CA PRO A 29 -24.00 -30.39 -16.05
C PRO A 29 -23.52 -30.23 -14.59
N ALA A 30 -22.28 -30.62 -14.28
CA ALA A 30 -21.62 -30.43 -12.98
C ALA A 30 -21.00 -29.02 -12.80
N ARG A 31 -21.78 -27.98 -13.10
CA ARG A 31 -21.32 -26.57 -13.13
C ARG A 31 -20.71 -26.11 -11.82
N ASP A 32 -21.33 -26.46 -10.68
CA ASP A 32 -20.87 -26.03 -9.36
C ASP A 32 -19.51 -26.63 -9.00
N PHE A 33 -19.33 -27.92 -9.26
CA PHE A 33 -18.08 -28.63 -8.95
C PHE A 33 -16.92 -28.12 -9.82
N LEU A 34 -17.15 -27.97 -11.14
CA LEU A 34 -16.15 -27.43 -12.05
C LEU A 34 -15.83 -25.96 -11.75
N GLY A 35 -16.83 -25.16 -11.34
CA GLY A 35 -16.64 -23.78 -10.88
C GLY A 35 -15.73 -23.69 -9.66
N ARG A 36 -15.92 -24.57 -8.65
CA ARG A 36 -15.04 -24.65 -7.46
C ARG A 36 -13.60 -25.04 -7.81
N ILE A 37 -13.40 -25.95 -8.77
CA ILE A 37 -12.07 -26.28 -9.30
C ILE A 37 -11.44 -25.06 -9.98
N ALA A 38 -12.16 -24.39 -10.87
CA ALA A 38 -11.66 -23.21 -11.57
C ALA A 38 -11.26 -22.09 -10.59
N LEU A 39 -12.10 -21.80 -9.59
CA LEU A 39 -11.82 -20.82 -8.54
C LEU A 39 -10.57 -21.20 -7.71
N THR A 40 -10.40 -22.49 -7.39
CA THR A 40 -9.21 -23.00 -6.69
C THR A 40 -7.92 -22.73 -7.48
N LEU A 41 -7.94 -22.99 -8.79
CA LEU A 41 -6.81 -22.77 -9.68
C LEU A 41 -6.47 -21.28 -9.83
N ILE A 42 -7.49 -20.41 -9.93
CA ILE A 42 -7.32 -18.94 -9.95
C ILE A 42 -6.70 -18.45 -8.64
N ALA A 43 -7.24 -18.87 -7.49
CA ALA A 43 -6.73 -18.49 -6.18
C ALA A 43 -5.26 -18.92 -5.99
N ALA A 44 -4.92 -20.14 -6.42
CA ALA A 44 -3.54 -20.64 -6.37
C ALA A 44 -2.60 -19.82 -7.27
N ALA A 45 -3.03 -19.47 -8.48
CA ALA A 45 -2.25 -18.63 -9.39
C ALA A 45 -1.97 -17.24 -8.81
N ILE A 46 -2.98 -16.59 -8.22
CA ILE A 46 -2.84 -15.29 -7.54
C ILE A 46 -1.88 -15.40 -6.35
N ALA A 47 -2.04 -16.43 -5.50
CA ALA A 47 -1.17 -16.64 -4.34
C ALA A 47 0.31 -16.81 -4.77
N ILE A 48 0.57 -17.60 -5.82
CA ILE A 48 1.93 -17.78 -6.37
C ILE A 48 2.47 -16.48 -6.96
N ALA A 49 1.66 -15.73 -7.71
CA ALA A 49 2.06 -14.47 -8.32
C ALA A 49 2.52 -13.44 -7.26
N ILE A 50 1.84 -13.38 -6.11
CA ILE A 50 2.20 -12.50 -4.99
C ILE A 50 3.38 -13.06 -4.17
N ALA A 51 3.47 -14.38 -4.00
CA ALA A 51 4.56 -15.03 -3.26
C ALA A 51 5.92 -14.96 -3.98
N LEU A 52 5.93 -14.91 -5.32
CA LEU A 52 7.16 -14.81 -6.12
C LEU A 52 8.02 -13.58 -5.80
N PRO A 53 7.52 -12.33 -5.88
CA PRO A 53 8.31 -11.17 -5.49
C PRO A 53 8.66 -11.19 -4.00
N ALA A 54 7.81 -11.76 -3.14
CA ALA A 54 8.10 -11.93 -1.72
C ALA A 54 9.32 -12.84 -1.50
N SER A 55 9.38 -14.00 -2.15
CA SER A 55 10.49 -14.95 -2.00
C SER A 55 11.82 -14.35 -2.47
N SER A 56 11.85 -13.61 -3.58
CA SER A 56 13.08 -12.92 -4.02
C SER A 56 13.58 -11.85 -3.04
N ARG A 57 12.69 -11.29 -2.21
CA ARG A 57 13.03 -10.33 -1.15
C ARG A 57 13.50 -11.02 0.13
N LEU A 58 13.29 -12.34 0.26
CA LEU A 58 13.72 -13.13 1.41
C LEU A 58 15.24 -13.27 1.47
N ASP A 59 15.89 -13.32 0.31
CA ASP A 59 17.35 -13.46 0.16
C ASP A 59 18.12 -12.22 0.63
N ARG A 60 17.44 -11.07 0.81
CA ARG A 60 18.05 -9.82 1.26
C ARG A 60 17.71 -9.59 2.73
N GLU A 61 18.71 -9.61 3.61
CA GLU A 61 18.54 -9.45 5.06
C GLU A 61 17.62 -8.26 5.43
N ARG A 62 17.80 -7.12 4.76
CA ARG A 62 17.01 -5.90 5.01
C ARG A 62 15.53 -6.03 4.66
N THR A 63 15.17 -6.76 3.59
CA THR A 63 13.76 -6.95 3.19
C THR A 63 13.15 -8.25 3.69
N ARG A 64 13.98 -9.16 4.21
CA ARG A 64 13.59 -10.48 4.73
C ARG A 64 12.39 -10.43 5.68
N PRO A 65 12.32 -9.59 6.73
CA PRO A 65 11.18 -9.63 7.63
C PRO A 65 9.89 -9.11 6.97
N GLY A 66 9.98 -8.34 5.88
CA GLY A 66 8.80 -7.88 5.13
C GLY A 66 8.31 -8.97 4.18
N ALA A 67 9.25 -9.66 3.53
CA ALA A 67 8.97 -10.84 2.73
C ALA A 67 8.32 -11.96 3.56
N LEU A 68 8.86 -12.26 4.75
CA LEU A 68 8.29 -13.24 5.67
C LEU A 68 6.87 -12.87 6.08
N ALA A 69 6.63 -11.63 6.50
CA ALA A 69 5.29 -11.18 6.87
C ALA A 69 4.29 -11.35 5.71
N LEU A 70 4.68 -11.01 4.48
CA LEU A 70 3.83 -11.20 3.30
C LEU A 70 3.56 -12.69 3.02
N LEU A 71 4.56 -13.56 3.11
CA LEU A 71 4.37 -15.01 2.92
C LEU A 71 3.47 -15.61 4.01
N VAL A 72 3.68 -15.21 5.27
CA VAL A 72 2.81 -15.59 6.41
C VAL A 72 1.40 -15.07 6.21
N ALA A 73 1.21 -13.91 5.58
CA ALA A 73 -0.13 -13.40 5.29
C ALA A 73 -0.82 -14.19 4.17
N ILE A 74 -0.10 -14.58 3.12
CA ILE A 74 -0.67 -15.29 1.95
C ILE A 74 -1.23 -16.67 2.34
N VAL A 75 -0.56 -17.41 3.23
CA VAL A 75 -0.94 -18.80 3.55
C VAL A 75 -2.33 -18.88 4.18
N PRO A 76 -2.67 -18.17 5.28
CA PRO A 76 -4.01 -18.16 5.84
C PRO A 76 -5.06 -17.62 4.87
N ALA A 77 -4.74 -16.59 4.08
CA ALA A 77 -5.67 -16.09 3.05
C ALA A 77 -6.04 -17.19 2.07
N PHE A 78 -5.04 -17.92 1.55
CA PHE A 78 -5.27 -19.01 0.62
C PHE A 78 -6.08 -20.14 1.27
N VAL A 79 -5.78 -20.53 2.51
CA VAL A 79 -6.55 -21.55 3.24
C VAL A 79 -8.01 -21.11 3.44
N LEU A 80 -8.26 -19.87 3.86
CA LEU A 80 -9.61 -19.34 4.03
C LEU A 80 -10.38 -19.30 2.71
N ILE A 81 -9.72 -18.94 1.60
CA ILE A 81 -10.32 -18.99 0.25
C ILE A 81 -10.67 -20.43 -0.13
N LEU A 82 -9.79 -21.40 0.10
CA LEU A 82 -10.09 -22.81 -0.16
C LEU A 82 -11.26 -23.30 0.69
N LEU A 83 -11.31 -22.94 1.97
CA LEU A 83 -12.45 -23.26 2.83
C LEU A 83 -13.73 -22.64 2.27
N ALA A 84 -13.73 -21.36 1.92
CA ALA A 84 -14.88 -20.72 1.27
C ALA A 84 -15.34 -21.47 0.01
N ILE A 85 -14.39 -21.88 -0.84
CA ILE A 85 -14.67 -22.58 -2.10
C ILE A 85 -15.19 -24.00 -1.88
N TRP A 86 -14.83 -24.72 -0.82
CA TRP A 86 -15.14 -26.16 -0.70
C TRP A 86 -16.13 -26.49 0.41
N ILE A 87 -16.25 -25.65 1.43
CA ILE A 87 -17.03 -25.97 2.63
C ILE A 87 -18.53 -26.03 2.37
N GLY A 88 -19.03 -25.37 1.32
CA GLY A 88 -20.44 -25.44 0.91
C GLY A 88 -20.90 -26.86 0.55
N LEU A 89 -19.98 -27.77 0.20
CA LEU A 89 -20.29 -29.19 0.00
C LEU A 89 -20.67 -29.93 1.29
N PHE A 90 -20.28 -29.40 2.45
CA PHE A 90 -20.43 -30.06 3.76
C PHE A 90 -21.27 -29.25 4.77
N GLY A 91 -21.19 -27.92 4.73
CA GLY A 91 -21.66 -27.02 5.80
C GLY A 91 -22.78 -26.06 5.40
N GLY A 92 -23.35 -26.20 4.21
CA GLY A 92 -24.40 -25.32 3.69
C GLY A 92 -23.91 -23.92 3.28
N TYR A 93 -24.81 -23.16 2.67
CA TYR A 93 -24.50 -21.88 2.02
C TYR A 93 -24.07 -20.76 2.98
N ARG A 94 -24.58 -20.75 4.23
CA ARG A 94 -24.21 -19.75 5.24
C ARG A 94 -22.73 -19.84 5.62
N LEU A 95 -22.23 -21.05 5.82
CA LEU A 95 -20.84 -21.27 6.22
C LEU A 95 -19.88 -20.86 5.09
N GLU A 96 -20.25 -21.14 3.84
CA GLU A 96 -19.54 -20.66 2.65
C GLU A 96 -19.39 -19.13 2.64
N TRP A 97 -20.46 -18.38 2.89
CA TRP A 97 -20.39 -16.91 3.01
C TRP A 97 -19.55 -16.43 4.18
N ASN A 98 -19.61 -17.10 5.34
CA ASN A 98 -18.80 -16.71 6.49
C ASN A 98 -17.30 -16.88 6.21
N PHE A 99 -16.91 -17.99 5.58
CA PHE A 99 -15.52 -18.17 5.15
C PHE A 99 -15.12 -17.19 4.03
N ALA A 100 -16.00 -16.93 3.06
CA ALA A 100 -15.74 -15.94 2.00
C ALA A 100 -15.57 -14.53 2.57
N GLY A 101 -16.45 -14.12 3.48
CA GLY A 101 -16.37 -12.85 4.21
C GLY A 101 -15.11 -12.75 5.06
N THR A 102 -14.76 -13.83 5.78
CA THR A 102 -13.52 -13.88 6.59
C THR A 102 -12.29 -13.76 5.70
N ALA A 103 -12.26 -14.47 4.56
CA ALA A 103 -11.16 -14.41 3.60
C ALA A 103 -11.00 -12.99 3.02
N GLY A 104 -12.09 -12.39 2.55
CA GLY A 104 -12.09 -11.03 2.00
C GLY A 104 -11.63 -10.00 3.03
N HIS A 105 -12.19 -10.05 4.24
CA HIS A 105 -11.83 -9.14 5.34
C HIS A 105 -10.38 -9.30 5.77
N TYR A 106 -9.91 -10.55 5.88
CA TYR A 106 -8.51 -10.87 6.19
C TYR A 106 -7.55 -10.31 5.14
N VAL A 107 -7.83 -10.51 3.84
CA VAL A 107 -6.96 -10.02 2.75
C VAL A 107 -6.84 -8.49 2.80
N LEU A 108 -7.94 -7.77 3.01
CA LEU A 108 -7.94 -6.32 3.12
C LEU A 108 -7.15 -5.84 4.34
N CYS A 109 -7.42 -6.41 5.52
CA CYS A 109 -6.71 -6.05 6.75
C CYS A 109 -5.23 -6.43 6.71
N ALA A 110 -4.87 -7.55 6.10
CA ALA A 110 -3.49 -8.00 5.94
C ALA A 110 -2.72 -7.09 4.98
N ALA A 111 -3.32 -6.67 3.86
CA ALA A 111 -2.70 -5.72 2.93
C ALA A 111 -2.40 -4.38 3.61
N ALA A 112 -3.38 -3.84 4.35
CA ALA A 112 -3.20 -2.62 5.14
C ALA A 112 -2.14 -2.80 6.24
N GLY A 113 -2.19 -3.91 6.98
CA GLY A 113 -1.24 -4.25 8.04
C GLY A 113 0.20 -4.40 7.54
N LEU A 114 0.41 -4.99 6.35
CA LEU A 114 1.73 -5.07 5.72
C LEU A 114 2.26 -3.69 5.32
N GLY A 115 1.40 -2.82 4.79
CA GLY A 115 1.72 -1.40 4.53
C GLY A 115 2.11 -0.67 5.81
N ALA A 116 1.32 -0.84 6.87
CA ALA A 116 1.56 -0.27 8.19
C ALA A 116 2.86 -0.78 8.82
N LEU A 117 3.17 -2.08 8.68
CA LEU A 117 4.43 -2.68 9.15
C LEU A 117 5.64 -2.12 8.39
N ALA A 118 5.52 -1.94 7.06
CA ALA A 118 6.57 -1.31 6.27
C ALA A 118 6.79 0.15 6.68
N LEU A 119 5.72 0.86 7.05
CA LEU A 119 5.79 2.21 7.59
C LEU A 119 6.42 2.24 8.99
N ALA A 120 6.06 1.29 9.86
CA ALA A 120 6.52 1.21 11.24
C ALA A 120 8.02 0.98 11.37
N ARG A 121 8.64 0.37 10.35
CA ARG A 121 10.10 0.13 10.32
C ARG A 121 10.92 1.39 10.08
N LYS A 122 10.33 2.46 9.54
CA LYS A 122 11.03 3.72 9.32
C LYS A 122 11.03 4.52 10.63
N PRO A 123 12.19 4.95 11.16
CA PRO A 123 12.26 5.60 12.47
C PRO A 123 11.35 6.84 12.57
N GLY A 124 11.30 7.66 11.51
CA GLY A 124 10.45 8.86 11.48
C GLY A 124 8.94 8.61 11.39
N ASN A 125 8.52 7.39 11.05
CA ASN A 125 7.12 7.02 10.85
C ASN A 125 6.66 5.86 11.74
N ARG A 126 7.50 5.44 12.70
CA ARG A 126 7.25 4.26 13.53
C ARG A 126 5.88 4.32 14.21
N PHE A 127 5.59 5.47 14.82
CA PHE A 127 4.33 5.67 15.55
C PHE A 127 3.09 5.60 14.63
N ALA A 128 3.13 6.25 13.47
CA ALA A 128 2.06 6.18 12.48
C ALA A 128 1.84 4.74 11.98
N GLY A 129 2.93 4.01 11.69
CA GLY A 129 2.86 2.62 11.25
C GLY A 129 2.31 1.68 12.32
N VAL A 130 2.71 1.84 13.59
CA VAL A 130 2.16 1.03 14.70
C VAL A 130 0.67 1.30 14.89
N LEU A 131 0.24 2.57 14.84
CA LEU A 131 -1.16 2.93 14.98
C LEU A 131 -2.02 2.30 13.87
N ALA A 132 -1.60 2.41 12.61
CA ALA A 132 -2.27 1.79 11.47
C ALA A 132 -2.30 0.25 11.56
N LEU A 133 -1.26 -0.35 12.14
CA LEU A 133 -1.20 -1.80 12.34
C LEU A 133 -2.19 -2.25 13.42
N VAL A 134 -2.25 -1.52 14.55
CA VAL A 134 -3.19 -1.78 15.64
C VAL A 134 -4.64 -1.61 15.18
N SER A 135 -4.94 -0.55 14.42
CA SER A 135 -6.28 -0.33 13.89
C SER A 135 -6.69 -1.41 12.88
N SER A 136 -5.76 -1.87 12.04
CA SER A 136 -6.00 -2.99 11.11
C SER A 136 -6.26 -4.30 11.85
N ALA A 137 -5.52 -4.57 12.93
CA ALA A 137 -5.73 -5.75 13.76
C ALA A 137 -7.07 -5.71 14.52
N ALA A 138 -7.42 -4.56 15.09
CA ALA A 138 -8.70 -4.35 15.76
C ALA A 138 -9.88 -4.49 14.79
N CYS A 139 -9.77 -3.92 13.58
CA CYS A 139 -10.76 -4.09 12.52
C CYS A 139 -10.92 -5.57 12.13
N PHE A 140 -9.83 -6.30 11.97
CA PHE A 140 -9.90 -7.74 11.68
C PHE A 140 -10.60 -8.50 12.81
N ALA A 141 -10.22 -8.26 14.06
CA ALA A 141 -10.81 -8.95 15.21
C ALA A 141 -12.32 -8.69 15.32
N LEU A 142 -12.75 -7.43 15.22
CA LEU A 142 -14.17 -7.08 15.29
C LEU A 142 -14.97 -7.60 14.09
N GLY A 143 -14.42 -7.49 12.87
CA GLY A 143 -15.07 -8.05 11.68
C GLY A 143 -15.16 -9.58 11.73
N PHE A 144 -14.16 -10.25 12.28
CA PHE A 144 -14.20 -11.70 12.52
C PHE A 144 -15.34 -12.06 13.48
N VAL A 145 -15.47 -11.36 14.62
CA VAL A 145 -16.60 -11.56 15.54
C VAL A 145 -17.93 -11.29 14.83
N ALA A 146 -18.04 -10.19 14.07
CA ALA A 146 -19.25 -9.83 13.33
C ALA A 146 -19.67 -10.91 12.31
N ILE A 147 -18.72 -11.59 11.66
CA ILE A 147 -19.02 -12.66 10.71
C ILE A 147 -19.55 -13.92 11.43
N TRP A 148 -18.99 -14.25 12.59
CA TRP A 148 -19.24 -15.52 13.27
C TRP A 148 -20.28 -15.45 14.40
N ILE A 149 -20.75 -14.25 14.77
CA ILE A 149 -21.69 -14.08 15.89
C ILE A 149 -23.05 -14.76 15.66
N ASP A 150 -23.58 -14.70 14.42
CA ASP A 150 -24.83 -15.39 14.03
C ASP A 150 -24.62 -16.91 14.05
N ALA A 151 -23.50 -17.39 13.51
CA ALA A 151 -23.16 -18.82 13.49
C ALA A 151 -22.97 -19.40 14.91
N ALA A 152 -22.56 -18.57 15.87
CA ALA A 152 -22.45 -18.95 17.27
C ALA A 152 -23.79 -18.88 18.03
N GLY A 153 -24.83 -18.30 17.44
CA GLY A 153 -26.13 -18.08 18.10
C GLY A 153 -26.06 -17.09 19.27
N ILE A 154 -25.06 -16.20 19.29
CA ILE A 154 -24.79 -15.29 20.42
C ILE A 154 -25.43 -13.91 20.19
N GLY A 155 -25.63 -13.49 18.94
CA GLY A 155 -26.10 -12.14 18.62
C GLY A 155 -27.12 -12.12 17.50
N ASP A 156 -27.84 -11.02 17.42
CA ASP A 156 -28.80 -10.72 16.37
C ASP A 156 -28.13 -9.99 15.18
N TYR A 157 -28.91 -9.79 14.12
CA TYR A 157 -28.48 -9.06 12.93
C TYR A 157 -28.03 -7.63 13.24
N GLU A 158 -28.65 -6.98 14.23
CA GLU A 158 -28.32 -5.62 14.61
C GLU A 158 -26.93 -5.54 15.26
N THR A 159 -26.64 -6.40 16.24
CA THR A 159 -25.33 -6.50 16.88
C THR A 159 -24.25 -6.81 15.84
N GLN A 160 -24.54 -7.70 14.88
CA GLN A 160 -23.66 -7.99 13.76
C GLN A 160 -23.36 -6.73 12.93
N ALA A 161 -24.38 -5.94 12.57
CA ALA A 161 -24.22 -4.71 11.81
C ALA A 161 -23.42 -3.64 12.58
N GLN A 162 -23.68 -3.50 13.88
CA GLN A 162 -22.95 -2.58 14.76
C GLN A 162 -21.46 -2.95 14.88
N LEU A 163 -21.14 -4.23 15.01
CA LEU A 163 -19.75 -4.71 15.03
C LEU A 163 -19.04 -4.46 13.70
N TRP A 164 -19.72 -4.70 12.57
CA TRP A 164 -19.19 -4.40 11.24
C TRP A 164 -18.91 -2.90 11.05
N ALA A 165 -19.86 -2.04 11.43
CA ALA A 165 -19.71 -0.60 11.36
C ALA A 165 -18.54 -0.13 12.25
N SER A 166 -18.45 -0.65 13.48
CA SER A 166 -17.37 -0.34 14.42
C SER A 166 -16.00 -0.75 13.87
N ALA A 167 -15.89 -1.95 13.28
CA ALA A 167 -14.66 -2.45 12.68
C ALA A 167 -14.13 -1.50 11.59
N TRP A 168 -14.99 -1.13 10.63
CA TRP A 168 -14.64 -0.23 9.54
C TRP A 168 -14.35 1.19 10.02
N LEU A 169 -15.10 1.70 11.00
CA LEU A 169 -14.85 3.01 11.56
C LEU A 169 -13.48 3.10 12.24
N ILE A 170 -13.12 2.08 13.05
CA ILE A 170 -11.81 1.98 13.69
C ILE A 170 -10.70 1.89 12.64
N PHE A 171 -10.91 1.10 11.58
CA PHE A 171 -9.96 0.99 10.49
C PHE A 171 -9.69 2.34 9.83
N TRP A 172 -10.72 3.01 9.32
CA TRP A 172 -10.57 4.25 8.59
C TRP A 172 -10.02 5.37 9.47
N CYS A 173 -10.55 5.56 10.68
CA CYS A 173 -10.04 6.57 11.60
C CYS A 173 -8.58 6.28 12.00
N GLY A 174 -8.19 5.01 12.17
CA GLY A 174 -6.81 4.63 12.45
C GLY A 174 -5.85 4.94 11.29
N ILE A 175 -6.24 4.63 10.04
CA ILE A 175 -5.45 4.96 8.84
C ILE A 175 -5.35 6.48 8.64
N ILE A 176 -6.43 7.22 8.86
CA ILE A 176 -6.44 8.69 8.74
C ILE A 176 -5.57 9.33 9.85
N THR A 177 -5.65 8.81 11.07
CA THR A 177 -4.78 9.30 12.16
C THR A 177 -3.31 9.01 11.84
N ALA A 178 -3.01 7.83 11.29
CA ALA A 178 -1.66 7.48 10.83
C ALA A 178 -1.18 8.38 9.68
N SER A 179 -2.05 8.77 8.74
CA SER A 179 -1.68 9.70 7.66
C SER A 179 -1.40 11.11 8.17
N CYS A 180 -2.16 11.60 9.16
CA CYS A 180 -1.87 12.86 9.86
C CYS A 180 -0.52 12.82 10.59
N LEU A 181 -0.11 11.65 11.09
CA LEU A 181 1.14 11.46 11.83
C LEU A 181 2.33 11.07 10.93
N TYR A 182 2.11 10.95 9.62
CA TYR A 182 3.15 10.64 8.66
C TYR A 182 4.22 11.74 8.64
N GLY A 183 5.50 11.37 8.56
CA GLY A 183 6.62 12.31 8.51
C GLY A 183 6.93 13.00 9.84
N ARG A 184 6.54 12.41 10.98
CA ARG A 184 6.62 13.10 12.28
C ARG A 184 8.02 13.61 12.62
N ALA A 185 9.06 12.87 12.25
CA ALA A 185 10.44 13.27 12.52
C ALA A 185 10.98 14.35 11.58
N THR A 186 10.44 14.49 10.36
CA THR A 186 10.95 15.41 9.34
C THR A 186 10.15 16.71 9.27
N ASN A 187 8.87 16.66 9.60
CA ASN A 187 7.97 17.81 9.55
C ASN A 187 7.43 18.10 10.95
N THR A 188 7.66 19.29 11.49
CA THR A 188 7.16 19.71 12.81
C THR A 188 5.86 20.50 12.74
N ALA A 189 5.24 20.60 11.57
CA ALA A 189 4.10 21.48 11.37
C ALA A 189 2.93 21.15 12.34
N PRO A 190 2.46 22.13 13.14
CA PRO A 190 1.51 21.89 14.22
C PRO A 190 0.10 21.54 13.73
N TRP A 191 -0.27 21.97 12.52
CA TRP A 191 -1.62 21.78 11.96
C TRP A 191 -2.04 20.32 11.79
N ARG A 192 -1.09 19.37 11.72
CA ARG A 192 -1.41 17.93 11.66
C ARG A 192 -2.22 17.43 12.86
N TRP A 193 -2.04 18.06 14.02
CA TRP A 193 -2.74 17.67 15.24
C TRP A 193 -4.23 17.98 15.16
N VAL A 194 -4.63 18.96 14.33
CA VAL A 194 -6.04 19.21 14.03
C VAL A 194 -6.67 17.96 13.42
N GLY A 195 -5.99 17.31 12.48
CA GLY A 195 -6.46 16.07 11.85
C GLY A 195 -6.50 14.89 12.82
N VAL A 196 -5.51 14.76 13.72
CA VAL A 196 -5.50 13.72 14.75
C VAL A 196 -6.67 13.89 15.73
N VAL A 197 -6.88 15.10 16.24
CA VAL A 197 -8.00 15.40 17.15
C VAL A 197 -9.33 15.17 16.45
N ALA A 198 -9.47 15.62 15.20
CA ALA A 198 -10.67 15.40 14.41
C ALA A 198 -10.95 13.91 14.16
N ALA A 199 -9.93 13.10 13.88
CA ALA A 199 -10.08 11.65 13.70
C ALA A 199 -10.53 10.95 15.00
N ILE A 200 -9.97 11.35 16.15
CA ILE A 200 -10.36 10.82 17.46
C ILE A 200 -11.80 11.22 17.80
N ALA A 201 -12.18 12.47 17.55
CA ALA A 201 -13.55 12.94 17.75
C ALA A 201 -14.54 12.20 16.84
N ALA A 202 -14.19 12.00 15.56
CA ALA A 202 -15.00 11.21 14.63
C ALA A 202 -15.15 9.75 15.09
N LEU A 203 -14.07 9.12 15.55
CA LEU A 203 -14.13 7.76 16.09
C LEU A 203 -15.04 7.67 17.33
N ALA A 204 -14.91 8.60 18.27
CA ALA A 204 -15.73 8.63 19.47
C ALA A 204 -17.22 8.85 19.18
N MET A 205 -17.55 9.86 18.36
CA MET A 205 -18.94 10.15 17.97
C MET A 205 -19.53 9.02 17.14
N GLY A 206 -18.75 8.42 16.23
CA GLY A 206 -19.23 7.33 15.38
C GLY A 206 -19.48 6.06 16.19
N LEU A 207 -18.59 5.67 17.12
CA LEU A 207 -18.83 4.53 18.00
C LEU A 207 -20.03 4.77 18.91
N TRP A 208 -20.15 5.96 19.49
CA TRP A 208 -21.34 6.32 20.28
C TRP A 208 -22.62 6.22 19.44
N GLY A 209 -22.62 6.76 18.22
CA GLY A 209 -23.76 6.70 17.30
C GLY A 209 -24.17 5.29 16.90
N ILE A 210 -23.18 4.42 16.65
CA ILE A 210 -23.42 3.01 16.27
C ILE A 210 -24.12 2.25 17.40
N TRP A 211 -23.72 2.45 18.66
CA TRP A 211 -24.22 1.66 19.79
C TRP A 211 -25.48 2.23 20.45
N GLU A 212 -25.69 3.55 20.41
CA GLU A 212 -26.91 4.19 20.94
C GLU A 212 -28.06 4.26 19.92
N GLN A 213 -27.96 3.53 18.80
CA GLN A 213 -28.97 3.49 17.73
C GLN A 213 -29.39 4.90 17.26
N LEU A 214 -28.42 5.81 17.13
CA LEU A 214 -28.67 7.09 16.47
C LEU A 214 -28.94 6.78 14.99
N HIS A 215 -30.23 6.74 14.64
CA HIS A 215 -30.71 6.48 13.28
C HIS A 215 -30.18 7.52 12.28
N ASP A 216 -29.73 8.67 12.79
CA ASP A 216 -29.25 9.78 12.00
C ASP A 216 -27.73 9.97 12.15
N PRO A 217 -26.94 9.92 11.06
CA PRO A 217 -25.52 10.20 11.13
C PRO A 217 -25.33 11.65 11.59
N PRO A 218 -24.64 11.90 12.72
CA PRO A 218 -24.51 13.25 13.21
C PRO A 218 -23.67 14.08 12.23
N VAL A 219 -24.20 15.23 11.79
CA VAL A 219 -23.49 16.20 10.91
C VAL A 219 -22.06 16.45 11.40
N TRP A 220 -21.89 16.53 12.73
CA TRP A 220 -20.61 16.75 13.40
C TRP A 220 -19.63 15.58 13.26
N PHE A 221 -20.11 14.33 13.24
CA PHE A 221 -19.28 13.16 12.99
C PHE A 221 -18.65 13.23 11.60
N LEU A 222 -19.48 13.45 10.57
CA LEU A 222 -19.01 13.55 9.18
C LEU A 222 -18.06 14.73 9.01
N GLN A 223 -18.34 15.86 9.66
CA GLN A 223 -17.47 17.03 9.59
C GLN A 223 -16.08 16.76 10.18
N ALA A 224 -16.02 16.13 11.36
CA ALA A 224 -14.77 15.74 11.98
C ALA A 224 -14.00 14.74 11.12
N PHE A 225 -14.71 13.77 10.52
CA PHE A 225 -14.12 12.78 9.61
C PHE A 225 -13.52 13.45 8.37
N PHE A 226 -14.25 14.35 7.72
CA PHE A 226 -13.79 15.07 6.53
C PHE A 226 -12.56 15.94 6.82
N ILE A 227 -12.53 16.64 7.96
CA ILE A 227 -11.37 17.45 8.38
C ILE A 227 -10.14 16.54 8.53
N ALA A 228 -10.31 15.41 9.21
CA ALA A 228 -9.24 14.45 9.43
C ALA A 228 -8.67 13.91 8.11
N VAL A 229 -9.53 13.52 7.16
CA VAL A 229 -9.13 13.04 5.83
C VAL A 229 -8.33 14.10 5.07
N ALA A 230 -8.86 15.33 4.98
CA ALA A 230 -8.22 16.42 4.25
C ALA A 230 -6.83 16.72 4.82
N VAL A 231 -6.72 16.86 6.14
CA VAL A 231 -5.45 17.09 6.85
C VAL A 231 -4.47 15.94 6.61
N GLY A 232 -4.92 14.68 6.77
CA GLY A 232 -4.05 13.51 6.62
C GLY A 232 -3.49 13.35 5.21
N VAL A 233 -4.33 13.56 4.20
CA VAL A 233 -3.93 13.53 2.79
C VAL A 233 -2.94 14.66 2.47
N CYS A 234 -3.27 15.91 2.82
CA CYS A 234 -2.39 17.05 2.59
C CYS A 234 -1.05 16.86 3.31
N ASN A 235 -1.03 16.26 4.50
CA ASN A 235 0.19 15.99 5.24
C ASN A 235 1.08 14.97 4.53
N ILE A 236 0.51 13.86 4.02
CA ILE A 236 1.27 12.90 3.21
C ILE A 236 1.85 13.61 1.98
N LEU A 237 1.01 14.31 1.22
CA LEU A 237 1.44 14.95 -0.02
C LEU A 237 2.53 16.01 0.20
N ASN A 238 2.46 16.77 1.31
CA ASN A 238 3.45 17.79 1.64
C ASN A 238 4.78 17.20 2.16
N THR A 239 4.73 15.98 2.70
CA THR A 239 5.94 15.27 3.15
C THR A 239 6.68 14.61 1.99
N LEU A 240 6.01 14.38 0.85
CA LEU A 240 6.65 13.85 -0.35
C LEU A 240 7.49 14.95 -1.02
N ALA A 241 8.81 14.78 -1.02
CA ALA A 241 9.75 15.70 -1.64
C ALA A 241 9.73 15.57 -3.18
N PHE A 242 8.73 16.15 -3.82
CA PHE A 242 8.65 16.24 -5.28
C PHE A 242 9.39 17.48 -5.82
N THR A 243 10.11 17.29 -6.92
CA THR A 243 10.80 18.37 -7.64
C THR A 243 10.12 18.68 -8.98
N GLY A 244 10.28 19.91 -9.48
CA GLY A 244 9.80 20.33 -10.80
C GLY A 244 8.30 20.11 -11.04
N PHE A 245 7.97 19.50 -12.19
CA PHE A 245 6.58 19.26 -12.62
C PHE A 245 5.79 18.38 -11.66
N GLN A 246 6.44 17.42 -10.99
CA GLN A 246 5.78 16.52 -10.04
C GLN A 246 5.21 17.27 -8.83
N ARG A 247 5.85 18.38 -8.43
CA ARG A 247 5.36 19.24 -7.34
C ARG A 247 4.06 19.94 -7.71
N TYR A 248 3.91 20.38 -8.97
CA TYR A 248 2.66 20.99 -9.43
C TYR A 248 1.51 19.98 -9.45
N VAL A 249 1.77 18.73 -9.85
CA VAL A 249 0.75 17.66 -9.78
C VAL A 249 0.34 17.38 -8.34
N ALA A 250 1.30 17.34 -7.41
CA ALA A 250 1.00 17.15 -5.99
C ALA A 250 0.17 18.31 -5.42
N LEU A 251 0.53 19.56 -5.73
CA LEU A 251 -0.23 20.75 -5.30
C LEU A 251 -1.64 20.78 -5.91
N GLY A 252 -1.78 20.45 -7.20
CA GLY A 252 -3.08 20.33 -7.86
C GLY A 252 -3.95 19.26 -7.22
N THR A 253 -3.37 18.11 -6.87
CA THR A 253 -4.08 17.04 -6.16
C THR A 253 -4.53 17.50 -4.76
N MET A 254 -3.67 18.22 -4.02
CA MET A 254 -4.06 18.80 -2.73
C MET A 254 -5.23 19.78 -2.88
N ALA A 255 -5.18 20.67 -3.88
CA ALA A 255 -6.23 21.64 -4.13
C ALA A 255 -7.58 20.96 -4.43
N MET A 256 -7.57 19.88 -5.23
CA MET A 256 -8.78 19.13 -5.55
C MET A 256 -9.34 18.36 -4.34
N VAL A 257 -8.48 17.85 -3.46
CA VAL A 257 -8.90 17.22 -2.19
C VAL A 257 -9.57 18.26 -1.27
N LEU A 258 -9.01 19.46 -1.18
CA LEU A 258 -9.60 20.55 -0.40
C LEU A 258 -10.92 21.04 -1.01
N ALA A 259 -11.03 21.05 -2.34
CA ALA A 259 -12.30 21.34 -3.02
C ALA A 259 -13.35 20.27 -2.72
N SER A 260 -13.01 18.97 -2.80
CA SER A 260 -13.90 17.89 -2.37
C SER A 260 -14.34 18.04 -0.92
N PHE A 261 -13.41 18.39 -0.02
CA PHE A 261 -13.73 18.65 1.38
C PHE A 261 -14.72 19.80 1.54
N ALA A 262 -14.53 20.90 0.82
CA ALA A 262 -15.41 22.07 0.87
C ALA A 262 -16.83 21.72 0.38
N PHE A 263 -16.95 21.03 -0.76
CA PHE A 263 -18.26 20.60 -1.28
C PHE A 263 -18.93 19.55 -0.38
N ALA A 264 -18.18 18.58 0.14
CA ALA A 264 -18.70 17.59 1.08
C ALA A 264 -19.19 18.23 2.39
N THR A 265 -18.46 19.24 2.90
CA THR A 265 -18.88 20.03 4.08
C THR A 265 -20.16 20.82 3.79
N TYR A 266 -20.22 21.50 2.64
CA TYR A 266 -21.42 22.24 2.21
C TYR A 266 -22.64 21.32 2.18
N LEU A 267 -22.54 20.19 1.46
CA LEU A 267 -23.62 19.22 1.35
C LEU A 267 -23.99 18.64 2.71
N ASN A 268 -23.02 18.26 3.53
CA ASN A 268 -23.25 17.71 4.87
C ASN A 268 -24.09 18.66 5.74
N ILE A 269 -23.80 19.96 5.68
CA ILE A 269 -24.52 20.97 6.47
C ILE A 269 -25.91 21.24 5.87
N THR A 270 -26.02 21.46 4.57
CA THR A 270 -27.29 21.84 3.92
C THR A 270 -28.30 20.70 3.87
N THR A 271 -27.83 19.46 3.79
CA THR A 271 -28.69 18.27 3.75
C THR A 271 -28.84 17.57 5.10
N ALA A 272 -28.39 18.22 6.18
CA ALA A 272 -28.43 17.70 7.55
C ALA A 272 -27.86 16.27 7.67
N GLY A 273 -26.67 16.05 7.09
CA GLY A 273 -25.97 14.76 7.16
C GLY A 273 -26.28 13.83 5.98
N PHE A 274 -26.45 14.37 4.78
CA PHE A 274 -26.80 13.61 3.56
C PHE A 274 -28.17 12.92 3.62
N ARG A 275 -29.10 13.47 4.40
CA ARG A 275 -30.44 12.89 4.57
C ARG A 275 -31.41 13.25 3.45
N ASN A 276 -31.34 14.49 2.97
CA ASN A 276 -32.27 14.97 1.95
C ASN A 276 -31.87 14.40 0.58
N THR A 277 -32.80 13.72 -0.09
CA THR A 277 -32.55 12.95 -1.33
C THR A 277 -32.40 13.79 -2.60
N ASP A 278 -32.50 15.12 -2.52
CA ASP A 278 -32.42 16.03 -3.66
C ASP A 278 -30.97 16.22 -4.18
N PHE A 279 -30.13 15.20 -4.03
CA PHE A 279 -28.70 15.20 -4.37
C PHE A 279 -28.41 15.23 -5.87
N GLU A 280 -29.26 14.62 -6.70
CA GLU A 280 -28.95 14.42 -8.13
C GLU A 280 -29.07 15.72 -8.95
N GLU A 281 -29.90 16.65 -8.50
CA GLU A 281 -30.08 17.96 -9.12
C GLU A 281 -29.10 19.01 -8.58
N ASP A 282 -28.49 18.77 -7.40
CA ASP A 282 -27.57 19.73 -6.80
C ASP A 282 -26.23 19.80 -7.57
N PHE A 283 -25.94 20.98 -8.08
CA PHE A 283 -24.68 21.31 -8.74
C PHE A 283 -23.48 21.03 -7.81
N ALA A 284 -23.62 21.22 -6.50
CA ALA A 284 -22.56 20.95 -5.53
C ALA A 284 -22.20 19.45 -5.43
N ALA A 285 -23.19 18.55 -5.54
CA ALA A 285 -22.94 17.10 -5.56
C ALA A 285 -22.16 16.68 -6.81
N ARG A 286 -22.47 17.29 -7.97
CA ARG A 286 -21.73 17.05 -9.23
C ARG A 286 -20.30 17.55 -9.14
N LEU A 287 -20.08 18.73 -8.54
CA LEU A 287 -18.75 19.27 -8.31
C LEU A 287 -17.95 18.41 -7.33
N LEU A 288 -18.56 17.92 -6.24
CA LEU A 288 -17.94 16.96 -5.32
C LEU A 288 -17.52 15.68 -6.04
N ALA A 289 -18.40 15.11 -6.86
CA ALA A 289 -18.09 13.90 -7.63
C ALA A 289 -16.90 14.15 -8.60
N ALA A 290 -16.93 15.25 -9.34
CA ALA A 290 -15.85 15.63 -10.25
C ALA A 290 -14.52 15.83 -9.52
N SER A 291 -14.52 16.52 -8.37
CA SER A 291 -13.30 16.77 -7.59
C SER A 291 -12.74 15.49 -6.97
N CYS A 292 -13.59 14.55 -6.54
CA CYS A 292 -13.19 13.23 -6.09
C CYS A 292 -12.52 12.41 -7.20
N ILE A 293 -13.10 12.38 -8.41
CA ILE A 293 -12.51 11.68 -9.57
C ILE A 293 -11.11 12.24 -9.87
N ILE A 294 -10.98 13.56 -9.98
CA ILE A 294 -9.70 14.22 -10.27
C ILE A 294 -8.68 13.93 -9.15
N SER A 295 -9.11 13.93 -7.88
CA SER A 295 -8.24 13.59 -6.75
C SER A 295 -7.72 12.15 -6.84
N VAL A 296 -8.58 11.17 -7.18
CA VAL A 296 -8.18 9.76 -7.37
C VAL A 296 -7.18 9.63 -8.53
N CYS A 297 -7.43 10.29 -9.65
CA CYS A 297 -6.50 10.33 -10.78
C CYS A 297 -5.15 10.97 -10.37
N GLY A 298 -5.18 12.05 -9.59
CA GLY A 298 -4.00 12.71 -9.04
C GLY A 298 -3.18 11.79 -8.14
N PHE A 299 -3.82 11.05 -7.22
CA PHE A 299 -3.13 10.05 -6.40
C PHE A 299 -2.49 8.94 -7.23
N LEU A 300 -3.18 8.43 -8.24
CA LEU A 300 -2.62 7.41 -9.12
C LEU A 300 -1.39 7.94 -9.86
N ALA A 301 -1.45 9.16 -10.40
CA ALA A 301 -0.31 9.82 -11.04
C ALA A 301 0.88 9.96 -10.08
N ILE A 302 0.62 10.36 -8.83
CA ILE A 302 1.64 10.46 -7.77
C ILE A 302 2.26 9.10 -7.43
N VAL A 303 1.47 8.04 -7.33
CA VAL A 303 1.98 6.67 -7.12
C VAL A 303 2.87 6.23 -8.27
N ILE A 304 2.47 6.54 -9.51
CA ILE A 304 3.28 6.26 -10.71
C ILE A 304 4.59 7.04 -10.66
N PHE A 305 4.58 8.33 -10.30
CA PHE A 305 5.82 9.11 -10.17
C PHE A 305 6.74 8.57 -9.08
N ILE A 306 6.21 8.16 -7.92
CA ILE A 306 7.01 7.50 -6.86
C ILE A 306 7.62 6.20 -7.39
N ALA A 307 6.87 5.40 -8.15
CA ALA A 307 7.37 4.17 -8.73
C ALA A 307 8.43 4.43 -9.83
N ALA A 308 8.22 5.45 -10.66
CA ALA A 308 9.13 5.84 -11.73
C ALA A 308 10.43 6.43 -11.18
N ASN A 309 10.39 7.34 -10.21
CA ASN A 309 11.59 7.92 -9.58
C ASN A 309 12.44 6.83 -8.91
N ARG A 310 11.80 5.84 -8.27
CA ARG A 310 12.50 4.66 -7.71
C ARG A 310 13.20 3.81 -8.75
N ARG A 311 12.65 3.73 -9.97
CA ARG A 311 13.29 3.01 -11.09
C ARG A 311 14.40 3.85 -11.72
N ALA A 312 14.17 5.15 -11.90
CA ALA A 312 15.14 6.06 -12.50
C ALA A 312 16.45 6.11 -11.70
N LEU A 313 16.35 6.13 -10.37
CA LEU A 313 17.49 5.99 -9.44
C LEU A 313 18.31 4.70 -9.65
N VAL A 314 17.74 3.67 -10.27
CA VAL A 314 18.39 2.38 -10.52
C VAL A 314 18.89 2.25 -11.96
N THR A 315 18.34 2.99 -12.92
CA THR A 315 18.54 2.73 -14.37
C THR A 315 19.16 3.86 -15.18
N HIS A 316 19.27 5.10 -14.68
CA HIS A 316 19.77 6.22 -15.48
C HIS A 316 21.19 6.64 -15.12
N SER A 317 22.13 5.98 -15.78
CA SER A 317 23.44 6.54 -16.07
C SER A 317 23.85 6.07 -17.46
N GLY A 318 23.32 6.77 -18.48
CA GLY A 318 23.60 6.46 -19.88
C GLY A 318 25.10 6.55 -20.19
N ALA A 319 25.84 7.45 -19.53
CA ALA A 319 27.29 7.55 -19.65
C ALA A 319 28.03 6.36 -19.01
N ILE A 320 27.47 5.76 -17.97
CA ILE A 320 28.05 4.57 -17.31
C ILE A 320 27.78 3.29 -18.10
N SER A 321 26.77 3.27 -18.99
CA SER A 321 26.49 2.08 -19.81
C SER A 321 27.65 1.68 -20.74
N GLU A 322 28.57 2.61 -21.01
CA GLU A 322 29.81 2.35 -21.76
C GLU A 322 30.91 1.70 -20.91
N ILE A 323 30.90 1.90 -19.59
CA ILE A 323 31.86 1.29 -18.66
C ILE A 323 31.46 -0.16 -18.43
N LYS A 324 31.99 -1.05 -19.26
CA LYS A 324 31.75 -2.50 -19.15
C LYS A 324 32.54 -3.12 -17.99
N ASP A 325 33.80 -2.77 -17.86
CA ASP A 325 34.73 -3.43 -16.94
C ASP A 325 35.43 -2.40 -16.04
N VAL A 326 35.54 -2.74 -14.76
CA VAL A 326 36.25 -1.95 -13.76
C VAL A 326 37.40 -2.78 -13.21
N ARG A 327 38.62 -2.25 -13.31
CA ARG A 327 39.79 -2.89 -12.72
C ARG A 327 39.74 -2.72 -11.20
N ILE A 328 39.60 -3.83 -10.49
CA ILE A 328 39.57 -3.87 -9.03
C ILE A 328 40.68 -4.77 -8.48
N VAL A 329 41.09 -4.48 -7.25
CA VAL A 329 41.99 -5.33 -6.48
C VAL A 329 41.16 -6.13 -5.49
N CYS A 330 41.22 -7.46 -5.55
CA CYS A 330 40.46 -8.30 -4.63
C CYS A 330 40.92 -8.07 -3.18
N PRO A 331 40.02 -7.69 -2.25
CA PRO A 331 40.41 -7.37 -0.87
C PRO A 331 40.87 -8.59 -0.08
N ARG A 332 40.55 -9.81 -0.55
CA ARG A 332 40.91 -11.05 0.14
C ARG A 332 42.26 -11.62 -0.29
N CYS A 333 42.56 -11.63 -1.59
CA CYS A 333 43.75 -12.28 -2.14
C CYS A 333 44.67 -11.34 -2.91
N ALA A 334 44.39 -10.03 -2.92
CA ALA A 334 45.14 -8.99 -3.62
C ALA A 334 45.27 -9.17 -5.16
N THR A 335 44.60 -10.16 -5.74
CA THR A 335 44.61 -10.38 -7.19
C THR A 335 43.92 -9.21 -7.89
N LYS A 336 44.62 -8.61 -8.86
CA LYS A 336 44.05 -7.61 -9.77
C LYS A 336 43.18 -8.33 -10.79
N CYS A 337 41.92 -7.93 -10.91
CA CYS A 337 41.02 -8.48 -11.90
C CYS A 337 40.18 -7.37 -12.55
N ASP A 338 39.95 -7.50 -13.85
CA ASP A 338 38.99 -6.68 -14.56
C ASP A 338 37.61 -7.30 -14.32
N ALA A 339 36.75 -6.59 -13.61
CA ALA A 339 35.47 -7.08 -13.15
C ALA A 339 34.34 -6.36 -13.89
N HIS A 340 33.46 -7.14 -14.52
CA HIS A 340 32.32 -6.62 -15.24
C HIS A 340 31.34 -5.94 -14.26
N VAL A 341 30.73 -4.84 -14.70
CA VAL A 341 29.64 -4.18 -13.95
C VAL A 341 28.50 -5.18 -13.75
N GLY A 342 27.98 -5.27 -12.52
CA GLY A 342 27.09 -6.34 -12.09
C GLY A 342 27.81 -7.42 -11.26
N SER A 343 27.48 -8.70 -11.45
CA SER A 343 28.07 -9.78 -10.66
C SER A 343 29.38 -10.27 -11.28
N SER A 344 30.47 -10.17 -10.53
CA SER A 344 31.78 -10.66 -10.93
C SER A 344 32.36 -11.57 -9.85
N ARG A 345 33.25 -12.49 -10.25
CA ARG A 345 33.95 -13.41 -9.35
C ARG A 345 35.45 -13.19 -9.46
N CYS A 346 36.14 -13.10 -8.32
CA CYS A 346 37.59 -13.09 -8.29
C CYS A 346 38.17 -14.37 -8.88
N THR A 347 39.07 -14.24 -9.84
CA THR A 347 39.78 -15.37 -10.47
C THR A 347 40.74 -16.08 -9.52
N GLY A 348 41.22 -15.39 -8.46
CA GLY A 348 42.13 -15.97 -7.47
C GLY A 348 41.43 -16.81 -6.40
N CYS A 349 40.55 -16.20 -5.61
CA CYS A 349 39.94 -16.85 -4.44
C CYS A 349 38.44 -17.17 -4.59
N GLY A 350 37.81 -16.84 -5.72
CA GLY A 350 36.39 -17.08 -5.95
C GLY A 350 35.43 -16.14 -5.21
N LEU A 351 35.92 -15.07 -4.57
CA LEU A 351 35.07 -14.06 -3.93
C LEU A 351 34.11 -13.45 -4.96
N LEU A 352 32.81 -13.41 -4.65
CA LEU A 352 31.79 -12.78 -5.47
C LEU A 352 31.62 -11.32 -5.06
N PHE A 353 31.65 -10.40 -6.02
CA PHE A 353 31.36 -8.98 -5.83
C PHE A 353 30.23 -8.53 -6.76
N LEU A 354 29.41 -7.60 -6.27
CA LEU A 354 28.39 -6.91 -7.04
C LEU A 354 28.86 -5.46 -7.24
N LEU A 355 29.31 -5.13 -8.45
CA LEU A 355 29.75 -3.79 -8.80
C LEU A 355 28.56 -2.99 -9.32
N GLN A 356 28.27 -1.88 -8.66
CA GLN A 356 27.32 -0.88 -9.09
C GLN A 356 28.06 0.44 -9.25
N LEU A 357 27.93 1.04 -10.43
CA LEU A 357 28.45 2.36 -10.72
C LEU A 357 27.28 3.33 -10.66
N ALA A 358 27.48 4.47 -10.00
CA ALA A 358 26.50 5.54 -9.92
C ALA A 358 27.19 6.86 -10.25
N GLU A 359 26.52 7.71 -11.02
CA GLU A 359 27.01 9.05 -11.32
C GLU A 359 26.89 9.91 -10.06
N PRO A 360 27.93 10.65 -9.65
CA PRO A 360 27.80 11.61 -8.57
C PRO A 360 26.82 12.70 -9.02
N ARG A 361 25.77 12.94 -8.24
CA ARG A 361 24.77 13.96 -8.52
C ARG A 361 24.66 14.93 -7.37
N CYS A 362 24.32 16.18 -7.67
CA CYS A 362 24.09 17.20 -6.67
C CYS A 362 22.89 16.81 -5.79
N ILE A 363 23.06 16.80 -4.47
CA ILE A 363 22.01 16.42 -3.51
C ILE A 363 20.76 17.31 -3.59
N LYS A 364 20.91 18.56 -4.05
CA LYS A 364 19.82 19.54 -4.08
C LYS A 364 19.05 19.56 -5.40
N CYS A 365 19.75 19.49 -6.53
CA CYS A 365 19.14 19.65 -7.86
C CYS A 365 19.35 18.46 -8.80
N GLU A 366 20.01 17.38 -8.35
CA GLU A 366 20.31 16.17 -9.12
C GLU A 366 21.17 16.38 -10.38
N TYR A 367 21.79 17.55 -10.52
CA TYR A 367 22.73 17.85 -11.59
C TYR A 367 23.91 16.86 -11.58
N ASN A 368 24.31 16.37 -12.75
CA ASN A 368 25.42 15.43 -12.89
C ASN A 368 26.75 16.14 -12.55
N LEU A 369 27.42 15.67 -11.50
CA LEU A 369 28.71 16.19 -11.05
C LEU A 369 29.88 15.39 -11.61
N LEU A 370 29.63 14.40 -12.47
CA LEU A 370 30.67 13.66 -13.15
C LEU A 370 31.57 14.64 -13.92
N ASP A 371 32.88 14.52 -13.74
CA ASP A 371 33.92 15.39 -14.31
C ASP A 371 33.88 16.88 -13.90
N LEU A 372 33.03 17.25 -12.93
CA LEU A 372 32.99 18.62 -12.42
C LEU A 372 34.21 18.87 -11.51
N LYS A 373 35.09 19.79 -11.91
CA LYS A 373 36.25 20.23 -11.11
C LYS A 373 35.90 21.32 -10.07
N ALA A 374 34.71 21.90 -10.16
CA ALA A 374 34.27 22.95 -9.25
C ALA A 374 33.84 22.37 -7.90
N ASP A 375 34.10 23.13 -6.83
CA ASP A 375 33.67 22.84 -5.46
C ASP A 375 32.19 23.12 -5.22
N ARG A 376 31.47 23.66 -6.22
CA ARG A 376 30.05 24.02 -6.16
C ARG A 376 29.31 23.57 -7.40
N CYS A 377 28.07 23.14 -7.21
CA CYS A 377 27.16 22.80 -8.30
C CYS A 377 26.83 24.05 -9.14
N PRO A 378 27.00 24.00 -10.47
CA PRO A 378 26.76 25.16 -11.35
C PRO A 378 25.29 25.59 -11.40
N GLU A 379 24.36 24.66 -11.22
CA GLU A 379 22.92 24.95 -11.27
C GLU A 379 22.38 25.62 -10.00
N CYS A 380 22.91 25.26 -8.82
CA CYS A 380 22.28 25.66 -7.55
C CYS A 380 23.25 26.18 -6.48
N GLY A 381 24.55 26.22 -6.74
CA GLY A 381 25.58 26.75 -5.83
C GLY A 381 25.90 25.87 -4.61
N THR A 382 25.25 24.71 -4.48
CA THR A 382 25.46 23.77 -3.36
C THR A 382 26.90 23.23 -3.41
N PRO A 383 27.65 23.26 -2.29
CA PRO A 383 29.02 22.74 -2.24
C PRO A 383 29.07 21.22 -2.50
N VAL A 384 30.09 20.77 -3.23
CA VAL A 384 30.30 19.39 -3.69
C VAL A 384 31.06 18.53 -2.65
N THR A 385 31.38 19.09 -1.48
CA THR A 385 32.05 18.38 -0.37
C THR A 385 31.27 17.17 0.15
N GLU A 386 29.97 17.09 -0.17
CA GLU A 386 29.11 15.93 0.05
C GLU A 386 28.67 15.37 -1.31
N SER A 387 29.59 14.85 -2.12
CA SER A 387 29.17 13.92 -3.16
C SER A 387 28.67 12.67 -2.44
N VAL A 388 27.35 12.47 -2.44
CA VAL A 388 26.73 11.32 -1.79
C VAL A 388 27.37 10.07 -2.40
N PRO A 389 28.16 9.24 -1.67
CA PRO A 389 28.24 7.86 -2.09
C PRO A 389 26.79 7.41 -2.13
N HIS A 390 26.30 6.98 -3.31
CA HIS A 390 24.88 6.67 -3.55
C HIS A 390 24.38 5.45 -2.73
N THR A 391 25.01 5.18 -1.60
CA THR A 391 24.60 4.34 -0.50
C THR A 391 23.89 5.18 0.57
N GLU A 392 22.77 5.83 0.22
CA GLU A 392 21.69 5.92 1.20
C GLU A 392 21.13 4.50 1.39
N ALA A 393 21.84 3.73 2.20
CA ALA A 393 21.22 2.76 3.07
C ALA A 393 20.23 3.54 3.94
N THR A 394 19.03 3.79 3.42
CA THR A 394 17.90 4.39 4.14
C THR A 394 17.57 3.53 5.36
N SER A 395 18.26 3.80 6.47
CA SER A 395 17.97 3.20 7.77
C SER A 395 16.52 3.45 8.21
#